data_AF-A0A9X2DLY1-F1
#
_entry.id   AF-A0A9X2DLY1-F1
#
_cell.length_a   1.000
_cell.length_b   1.000
_cell.length_c   1.000
_cell.angle_alpha   90.00
_cell.angle_beta   90.00
_cell.angle_gamma   90.00
#
_symmetry.space_group_name_H-M   'P 1'
#
loop_
_entity.id
_entity.type
_entity.pdbx_description
1 polymer ?
#
loop_
_entity_poly.entity_id
_entity_poly.type
_entity_poly.pdbx_seq_one_letter_code
_entity_poly.pdbx_strand_id
1 'polypeptide(L)'
;MWTAFRNLFSWPDRFDGLFGDVAFRTEQETGQFQHSFMEWRVKKGLNSGELLIGLAMKPDGYAGPDGSVTNYINFDLATAVRLRDKLDECIEFASRR
;
A
#
# COMPACT_ATOMS: atom_id res chain seq x y z
N MET A 1 4.54 5.13 -18.33
CA MET A 1 5.02 3.73 -18.53
C MET A 1 3.98 2.79 -17.94
N TRP A 2 3.24 2.06 -18.79
CA TRP A 2 2.07 1.23 -18.43
C TRP A 2 2.39 -0.28 -18.49
N THR A 3 3.66 -0.65 -18.55
CA THR A 3 4.12 -2.01 -18.87
C THR A 3 4.26 -2.95 -17.68
N ALA A 4 4.05 -2.50 -16.44
CA ALA A 4 4.16 -3.33 -15.24
C ALA A 4 2.88 -4.15 -14.92
N PHE A 5 1.83 -4.06 -15.74
CA PHE A 5 0.53 -4.70 -15.48
C PHE A 5 0.47 -6.21 -15.80
N ARG A 6 1.57 -6.86 -16.22
CA ARG A 6 1.54 -8.23 -16.78
C ARG A 6 1.81 -9.39 -15.81
N ASN A 7 2.17 -9.14 -14.55
CA ASN A 7 2.50 -10.23 -13.62
C ASN A 7 1.39 -10.51 -12.58
N LEU A 8 0.13 -10.41 -13.00
CA LEU A 8 -1.03 -10.62 -12.14
C LEU A 8 -1.55 -12.06 -12.21
N PHE A 9 -0.71 -13.10 -12.07
CA PHE A 9 -1.24 -14.47 -11.94
C PHE A 9 -0.35 -15.35 -11.08
N SER A 10 -0.59 -15.26 -9.78
CA SER A 10 -0.79 -16.39 -8.85
C SER A 10 -0.69 -15.80 -7.44
N TRP A 11 -1.67 -16.06 -6.56
CA TRP A 11 -1.48 -16.34 -5.13
C TRP A 11 -2.77 -16.26 -4.29
N PRO A 12 -2.80 -16.95 -3.13
CA PRO A 12 -3.95 -17.75 -2.69
C PRO A 12 -4.97 -16.99 -1.83
N ASP A 13 -6.20 -17.49 -1.91
CA ASP A 13 -7.45 -17.09 -1.26
C ASP A 13 -7.44 -17.19 0.28
N ARG A 14 -6.52 -16.51 0.98
CA ARG A 14 -6.44 -16.60 2.45
C ARG A 14 -6.33 -15.26 3.15
N PHE A 15 -7.16 -14.27 2.81
CA PHE A 15 -7.41 -13.12 3.67
C PHE A 15 -8.86 -12.62 3.57
N ASP A 16 -9.82 -13.56 3.56
CA ASP A 16 -11.23 -13.26 3.72
C ASP A 16 -11.57 -13.12 5.20
N GLY A 17 -12.15 -11.99 5.58
CA GLY A 17 -12.94 -11.95 6.81
C GLY A 17 -13.12 -10.60 7.48
N LEU A 18 -12.23 -9.62 7.31
CA LEU A 18 -12.30 -8.40 8.15
C LEU A 18 -12.13 -7.05 7.43
N PHE A 19 -11.75 -7.00 6.15
CA PHE A 19 -11.28 -5.74 5.54
C PHE A 19 -11.77 -5.42 4.12
N GLY A 20 -12.80 -6.11 3.63
CA GLY A 20 -13.26 -6.02 2.25
C GLY A 20 -12.30 -6.70 1.28
N ASP A 21 -12.83 -7.28 0.20
CA ASP A 21 -12.03 -8.01 -0.79
C ASP A 21 -10.93 -7.11 -1.36
N VAL A 22 -9.69 -7.58 -1.28
CA VAL A 22 -8.54 -6.99 -1.97
C VAL A 22 -8.67 -7.35 -3.45
N ALA A 23 -9.01 -6.37 -4.28
CA ALA A 23 -9.15 -6.54 -5.73
C ALA A 23 -7.80 -6.51 -6.45
N PHE A 24 -6.81 -5.82 -5.89
CA PHE A 24 -5.47 -5.68 -6.47
C PHE A 24 -4.43 -5.43 -5.38
N ARG A 25 -3.18 -5.84 -5.63
CA ARG A 25 -2.02 -5.48 -4.79
C ARG A 25 -0.77 -5.28 -5.66
N THR A 26 0.11 -4.40 -5.24
CA THR A 26 1.44 -4.23 -5.84
C THR A 26 2.41 -5.28 -5.31
N GLU A 27 3.60 -5.34 -5.90
CA GLU A 27 4.73 -6.03 -5.26
C GLU A 27 5.05 -5.37 -3.91
N GLN A 28 5.65 -6.17 -3.02
CA GLN A 28 6.06 -5.74 -1.70
C GLN A 28 7.45 -5.10 -1.81
N GLU A 29 7.56 -3.86 -1.36
CA GLU A 29 8.83 -3.14 -1.26
C GLU A 29 9.43 -3.30 0.13
N THR A 30 10.75 -3.46 0.22
CA THR A 30 11.47 -3.58 1.50
C THR A 30 11.99 -2.21 1.93
N GLY A 31 11.85 -1.89 3.22
CA GLY A 31 12.41 -0.66 3.79
C GLY A 31 13.92 -0.77 4.07
N GLN A 32 14.41 0.05 4.99
CA GLN A 32 15.80 0.04 5.43
C GLN A 32 16.25 -1.31 6.02
N PHE A 33 15.35 -2.04 6.70
CA PHE A 33 15.63 -3.35 7.30
C PHE A 33 14.90 -4.49 6.57
N GLN A 34 15.54 -5.67 6.51
CA GLN A 34 15.02 -6.85 5.78
C GLN A 34 13.62 -7.33 6.21
N HIS A 35 13.15 -6.93 7.39
CA HIS A 35 11.88 -7.37 7.94
C HIS A 35 10.79 -6.29 7.90
N SER A 36 11.11 -5.10 7.40
CA SER A 36 10.16 -4.03 7.13
C SER A 36 9.65 -4.14 5.71
N PHE A 37 8.42 -3.70 5.49
CA PHE A 37 7.85 -3.73 4.16
C PHE A 37 6.75 -2.70 3.97
N MET A 38 6.46 -2.45 2.71
CA MET A 38 5.37 -1.62 2.24
C MET A 38 4.69 -2.30 1.03
N GLU A 39 3.36 -2.32 1.00
CA GLU A 39 2.57 -2.88 -0.09
C GLU A 39 1.29 -2.05 -0.30
N TRP A 40 1.02 -1.64 -1.54
CA TRP A 40 -0.22 -0.98 -1.90
C TRP A 40 -1.29 -2.00 -2.31
N ARG A 41 -2.54 -1.76 -1.93
CA ARG A 41 -3.69 -2.62 -2.22
C ARG A 41 -4.86 -1.78 -2.71
N VAL A 42 -5.67 -2.32 -3.63
CA VAL A 42 -7.00 -1.78 -3.94
C VAL A 42 -8.03 -2.68 -3.30
N LYS A 43 -8.96 -2.11 -2.53
CA LYS A 43 -9.99 -2.84 -1.79
C LYS A 43 -11.37 -2.31 -2.13
N LYS A 44 -12.37 -3.17 -2.02
CA LYS A 44 -13.77 -2.72 -2.01
C LYS A 44 -14.14 -2.23 -0.60
N GLY A 45 -14.71 -1.04 -0.52
CA GLY A 45 -15.28 -0.49 0.71
C GLY A 45 -16.46 -1.34 1.18
N LEU A 46 -16.62 -1.46 2.51
CA LEU A 46 -17.60 -2.36 3.12
C LEU A 46 -19.06 -2.00 2.82
N ASN A 47 -19.36 -0.72 2.54
CA ASN A 47 -20.74 -0.22 2.51
C ASN A 47 -21.19 0.43 1.20
N SER A 48 -20.30 0.76 0.26
CA SER A 48 -20.62 1.66 -0.87
C SER A 48 -20.20 1.14 -2.25
N GLY A 49 -19.51 -0.01 -2.34
CA GLY A 49 -18.90 -0.45 -3.60
C GLY A 49 -17.76 0.46 -4.08
N GLU A 50 -17.38 1.47 -3.29
CA GLU A 50 -16.27 2.36 -3.58
C GLU A 50 -14.94 1.60 -3.49
N LEU A 51 -14.00 1.96 -4.36
CA LEU A 51 -12.65 1.44 -4.29
C LEU A 51 -11.81 2.31 -3.36
N LEU A 52 -11.11 1.66 -2.44
CA LEU A 52 -10.17 2.27 -1.51
C LEU A 52 -8.75 1.82 -1.85
N ILE A 53 -7.79 2.73 -1.68
CA ILE A 53 -6.38 2.45 -1.81
C ILE A 53 -5.80 2.22 -0.43
N GLY A 54 -5.54 0.96 -0.10
CA GLY A 54 -4.95 0.52 1.15
C GLY A 54 -3.43 0.53 1.11
N LEU A 55 -2.80 1.05 2.15
CA LEU A 55 -1.38 0.91 2.43
C LEU A 55 -1.20 -0.12 3.53
N ALA A 56 -0.58 -1.25 3.22
CA ALA A 56 -0.15 -2.23 4.21
C ALA A 56 1.35 -2.03 4.47
N MET A 57 1.74 -1.84 5.73
CA MET A 57 3.15 -1.68 6.06
C MET A 57 3.55 -2.33 7.37
N LYS A 58 4.82 -2.71 7.43
CA LYS A 58 5.57 -3.00 8.64
C LYS A 58 6.78 -2.06 8.67
N PRO A 59 6.87 -1.14 9.63
CA PRO A 59 7.88 -0.09 9.60
C PRO A 59 9.28 -0.62 9.95
N ASP A 60 10.29 0.14 9.56
CA ASP A 60 11.71 -0.09 9.90
C ASP A 60 11.99 -0.01 11.41
N GLY A 61 11.15 0.71 12.15
CA GLY A 61 11.15 0.76 13.59
C GLY A 61 9.79 1.28 14.07
N TYR A 62 9.43 0.96 15.30
CA TYR A 62 8.19 1.47 15.87
C TYR A 62 8.32 2.98 16.12
N ALA A 63 7.46 3.79 15.51
CA ALA A 63 7.28 5.19 15.86
C ALA A 63 6.39 5.34 17.11
N GLY A 64 6.57 4.48 18.13
CA GLY A 64 5.73 4.45 19.34
C GLY A 64 5.73 3.11 20.09
N PRO A 65 5.12 3.03 21.28
CA PRO A 65 5.08 1.83 22.13
C PRO A 65 4.13 0.72 21.63
N ASP A 66 3.37 0.96 20.56
CA ASP A 66 2.22 0.12 20.18
C ASP A 66 2.56 -1.19 19.45
N GLY A 67 3.84 -1.55 19.32
CA GLY A 67 4.27 -2.87 18.84
C GLY A 67 3.93 -3.16 17.36
N SER A 68 4.05 -4.45 16.97
CA SER A 68 3.93 -4.99 15.59
C SER A 68 2.52 -4.86 15.02
N VAL A 69 2.09 -3.63 14.73
CA VAL A 69 0.84 -3.40 14.04
C VAL A 69 1.10 -3.59 12.55
N THR A 70 0.40 -4.52 11.93
CA THR A 70 0.25 -4.44 10.47
C THR A 70 -0.62 -3.21 10.23
N ASN A 71 0.02 -2.08 9.96
CA ASN A 71 -0.65 -0.81 9.84
C ASN A 71 -1.33 -0.77 8.49
N TYR A 72 -2.66 -0.66 8.51
CA TYR A 72 -3.48 -0.49 7.33
C TYR A 72 -4.10 0.90 7.36
N ILE A 73 -3.79 1.70 6.35
CA ILE A 73 -4.50 2.97 6.10
C ILE A 73 -5.20 2.84 4.76
N ASN A 74 -6.50 3.10 4.72
CA ASN A 74 -7.25 3.13 3.47
C ASN A 74 -7.52 4.59 3.08
N PHE A 75 -7.18 4.95 1.86
CA PHE A 75 -7.40 6.26 1.28
C PHE A 75 -8.48 6.18 0.22
N ASP A 76 -9.30 7.23 0.11
CA ASP A 76 -10.10 7.44 -1.10
C ASP A 76 -9.18 7.73 -2.30
N LEU A 77 -9.73 7.60 -3.52
CA LEU A 77 -8.97 7.79 -4.75
C LEU A 77 -8.36 9.19 -4.86
N ALA A 78 -9.09 10.24 -4.49
CA ALA A 78 -8.60 11.61 -4.59
C ALA A 78 -7.42 11.86 -3.64
N THR A 79 -7.49 11.30 -2.44
CA THR A 79 -6.41 11.33 -1.45
C THR A 79 -5.20 10.53 -1.93
N ALA A 80 -5.40 9.35 -2.53
CA ALA A 80 -4.31 8.55 -3.10
C ALA A 80 -3.58 9.28 -4.24
N VAL A 81 -4.32 9.98 -5.12
CA VAL A 81 -3.72 10.81 -6.18
C VAL A 81 -2.84 11.91 -5.58
N ARG A 82 -3.33 12.64 -4.57
CA ARG A 82 -2.53 13.68 -3.90
C ARG A 82 -1.29 13.12 -3.20
N LEU A 83 -1.37 11.89 -2.66
CA LEU A 83 -0.22 11.24 -2.03
C LEU A 83 0.86 10.87 -3.06
N ARG A 84 0.46 10.37 -4.24
CA ARG A 84 1.38 10.13 -5.35
C ARG A 84 2.11 11.41 -5.73
N ASP A 85 1.38 12.50 -5.95
CA ASP A 85 1.98 13.76 -6.40
C ASP A 85 3.00 14.29 -5.37
N LYS A 86 2.69 14.19 -4.07
CA LYS A 86 3.63 14.54 -2.99
C LYS A 86 4.86 13.62 -2.93
N LEU A 87 4.69 12.33 -3.23
CA LEU A 87 5.80 11.40 -3.29
C LEU A 87 6.73 11.73 -4.46
N ASP A 88 6.18 12.07 -5.61
CA ASP A 88 6.94 12.50 -6.79
C ASP A 88 7.77 13.76 -6.48
N GLU A 89 7.20 14.76 -5.78
CA GLU A 89 7.94 15.94 -5.31
C GLU A 89 9.15 15.58 -4.42
N CYS A 90 8.97 14.62 -3.50
CA CYS A 90 10.03 14.17 -2.61
C CYS A 90 11.15 13.45 -3.38
N ILE A 91 10.79 12.60 -4.35
CA ILE A 91 11.75 11.89 -5.22
C ILE A 91 12.54 12.89 -6.07
N GLU A 92 11.85 13.87 -6.67
CA GLU A 92 12.48 14.91 -7.48
C GLU A 92 13.49 15.72 -6.65
N PHE A 93 13.12 16.11 -5.43
CA PHE A 93 14.03 16.79 -4.52
C PHE A 93 15.26 15.94 -4.17
N ALA A 94 15.07 14.66 -3.84
CA ALA A 94 16.15 13.76 -3.47
C ALA A 94 17.10 13.46 -4.65
N SER A 95 16.59 13.37 -5.88
CA SER A 95 17.37 13.01 -7.08
C SER A 95 18.25 14.14 -7.61
N ARG A 96 18.02 15.38 -7.15
CA ARG A 96 18.80 16.57 -7.54
C ARG A 96 20.00 16.84 -6.60
N ARG A 97 20.13 16.05 -5.53
CA ARG A 97 21.27 16.08 -4.59
C ARG A 97 22.25 14.96 -4.91
#